data_AF-A0A1G1KST2-F1
#
_entry.id   AF-A0A1G1KST2-F1
#
_cell.length_a   1.000
_cell.length_b   1.000
_cell.length_c   1.000
_cell.angle_alpha   90.00
_cell.angle_beta   90.00
_cell.angle_gamma   90.00
#
_symmetry.space_group_name_H-M   'P 1'
#
loop_
_entity.id
_entity.type
_entity.pdbx_description
1 polymer ?
#
loop_
_entity_poly.entity_id
_entity_poly.type
_entity_poly.pdbx_seq_one_letter_code
_entity_poly.pdbx_strand_id
1 'polypeptide(L)'
;MKAYEGAIIYFPQLAGDQIKQAKDEFSELVKKLGGKMISAVEQGTRTLGYKVKKNSQGFIIIYDFELPTDQATSFRRTLQLSENILKFNIYVKRVSKPKGKNPVPNQQTVAATK
;
A
#
# COMPACT_ATOMS: atom_id res chain seq x y z
N MET A 1 1.66 -2.61 -16.98
CA MET A 1 1.15 -2.18 -15.66
C MET A 1 2.32 -1.62 -14.85
N LYS A 2 2.06 -0.67 -13.95
CA LYS A 2 3.06 -0.15 -13.02
C LYS A 2 2.66 -0.49 -11.60
N ALA A 3 3.65 -0.72 -10.74
CA ALA A 3 3.45 -0.86 -9.31
C ALA A 3 3.33 0.52 -8.65
N TYR A 4 2.39 0.64 -7.74
CA TYR A 4 2.11 1.82 -6.96
C TYR A 4 2.07 1.47 -5.48
N GLU A 5 2.38 2.48 -4.67
CA GLU A 5 2.18 2.45 -3.22
C GLU A 5 1.21 3.57 -2.86
N GLY A 6 0.12 3.22 -2.18
CA GLY A 6 -0.90 4.15 -1.72
C GLY A 6 -0.91 4.24 -0.20
N ALA A 7 -0.52 5.39 0.34
CA ALA A 7 -0.71 5.69 1.75
C ALA A 7 -2.05 6.40 1.92
N ILE A 8 -3.02 5.73 2.52
CA ILE A 8 -4.38 6.24 2.71
C ILE A 8 -4.65 6.44 4.20
N ILE A 9 -5.12 7.63 4.53
CA ILE A 9 -5.52 8.02 5.87
C ILE A 9 -7.05 8.11 5.87
N TYR A 10 -7.68 7.22 6.60
CA TYR A 10 -9.13 7.17 6.81
C TYR A 10 -9.53 7.98 8.03
N PHE A 11 -10.79 8.41 8.09
CA PHE A 11 -11.32 9.08 9.27
C PHE A 11 -11.16 8.19 10.52
N PRO A 12 -10.74 8.76 11.67
CA PRO A 12 -10.49 7.99 12.90
C PRO A 12 -11.78 7.40 13.50
N GLN A 13 -12.94 7.85 13.02
CA GLN A 13 -14.26 7.40 13.46
C GLN A 13 -14.62 6.03 12.86
N LEU A 14 -13.97 5.64 11.76
CA LEU A 14 -14.19 4.37 11.11
C LEU A 14 -13.61 3.26 11.99
N ALA A 15 -14.46 2.36 12.46
CA ALA A 15 -14.07 1.27 13.36
C ALA A 15 -14.50 -0.10 12.80
N GLY A 16 -13.71 -1.13 13.12
CA GLY A 16 -14.02 -2.54 12.84
C GLY A 16 -14.47 -2.79 11.40
N ASP A 17 -15.76 -3.09 11.24
CA ASP A 17 -16.38 -3.45 9.96
C ASP A 17 -16.28 -2.36 8.90
N GLN A 18 -16.31 -1.08 9.29
CA GLN A 18 -16.23 0.03 8.33
C GLN A 18 -14.84 0.13 7.69
N ILE A 19 -13.78 -0.21 8.42
CA ILE A 19 -12.42 -0.27 7.88
C ILE A 19 -12.29 -1.44 6.91
N LYS A 20 -12.87 -2.59 7.25
CA LYS A 20 -12.90 -3.75 6.37
C LYS A 20 -13.63 -3.44 5.06
N GLN A 21 -14.80 -2.82 5.15
CA GLN A 21 -15.55 -2.36 3.97
C GLN A 21 -14.72 -1.37 3.13
N ALA A 22 -14.06 -0.39 3.74
CA ALA A 22 -13.23 0.56 3.01
C ALA A 22 -12.04 -0.10 2.29
N LYS A 23 -11.47 -1.16 2.85
CA LYS A 23 -10.44 -1.98 2.19
C LYS A 23 -11.00 -2.76 1.01
N ASP A 24 -12.19 -3.35 1.17
CA ASP A 24 -12.84 -4.12 0.13
C ASP A 24 -13.23 -3.20 -1.04
N GLU A 25 -13.81 -2.03 -0.77
CA GLU A 25 -14.09 -0.99 -1.76
C GLU A 25 -12.83 -0.55 -2.52
N PHE A 26 -11.71 -0.36 -1.82
CA PHE A 26 -10.43 -0.03 -2.43
C PHE A 26 -9.94 -1.15 -3.36
N SER A 27 -9.98 -2.40 -2.89
CA SER A 27 -9.59 -3.59 -3.67
C SER A 27 -10.46 -3.78 -4.91
N GLU A 28 -11.77 -3.60 -4.78
CA GLU A 28 -12.71 -3.64 -5.89
C GLU A 28 -12.45 -2.52 -6.90
N LEU A 29 -12.18 -1.31 -6.45
CA LEU A 29 -11.87 -0.19 -7.34
C LEU A 29 -10.62 -0.49 -8.18
N VAL A 30 -9.56 -1.01 -7.55
CA VAL A 30 -8.34 -1.42 -8.26
C VAL A 30 -8.65 -2.51 -9.30
N LYS A 31 -9.43 -3.53 -8.93
CA LYS A 31 -9.83 -4.61 -9.86
C LYS A 31 -10.69 -4.11 -11.02
N LYS A 32 -11.68 -3.22 -10.76
CA LYS A 32 -12.57 -2.63 -11.77
C LYS A 32 -11.78 -1.85 -12.84
N LEU A 33 -10.65 -1.26 -12.46
CA LEU A 33 -9.75 -0.54 -13.37
C LEU A 33 -8.68 -1.44 -14.00
N GLY A 34 -8.84 -2.77 -13.93
CA GLY A 34 -7.90 -3.73 -14.53
C GLY A 34 -6.57 -3.86 -13.78
N GLY A 35 -6.53 -3.43 -12.52
CA GLY A 35 -5.38 -3.56 -11.63
C GLY A 35 -5.43 -4.79 -10.74
N LYS A 36 -4.38 -4.96 -9.93
CA LYS A 36 -4.23 -6.07 -8.98
C LYS A 36 -3.71 -5.58 -7.64
N MET A 37 -4.32 -6.03 -6.55
CA MET A 37 -3.79 -5.82 -5.20
C MET A 37 -2.59 -6.72 -4.93
N ILE A 38 -1.50 -6.16 -4.41
CA ILE A 38 -0.30 -6.90 -3.99
C ILE A 38 -0.34 -7.14 -2.48
N SER A 39 -0.50 -6.07 -1.70
CA SER A 39 -0.51 -6.13 -0.24
C SER A 39 -1.30 -4.97 0.36
N ALA A 40 -1.75 -5.15 1.60
CA ALA A 40 -2.36 -4.10 2.40
C ALA A 40 -1.84 -4.23 3.84
N VAL A 41 -1.21 -3.19 4.37
CA VAL A 41 -0.64 -3.16 5.71
C VAL A 41 -1.36 -2.10 6.53
N GLU A 42 -2.07 -2.54 7.57
CA GLU A 42 -2.73 -1.67 8.53
C GLU A 42 -1.73 -1.19 9.58
N GLN A 43 -1.58 0.13 9.72
CA GLN A 43 -0.70 0.72 10.72
C GLN A 43 -1.46 1.19 11.98
N GLY A 44 -2.79 1.10 11.97
CA GLY A 44 -3.67 1.55 13.05
C GLY A 44 -3.90 3.05 13.05
N THR A 45 -4.55 3.53 14.12
CA THR A 45 -4.79 4.94 14.37
C THR A 45 -3.52 5.62 14.87
N ARG A 46 -3.10 6.70 14.21
CA ARG A 46 -1.93 7.50 14.59
C ARG A 46 -2.27 8.98 14.71
N THR A 47 -1.58 9.68 15.59
CA THR A 47 -1.66 11.15 15.70
C THR A 47 -0.95 11.79 14.51
N LEU A 48 -1.64 12.73 13.87
CA LEU A 48 -1.13 13.51 12.75
C LEU A 48 -0.33 14.71 13.27
N GLY A 49 0.71 15.13 12.54
CA GLY A 49 1.51 16.30 12.91
C GLY A 49 0.74 17.64 12.88
N TYR A 50 -0.41 17.68 12.19
CA TYR A 50 -1.31 18.83 12.16
C TYR A 50 -2.75 18.35 11.89
N LYS A 51 -3.73 19.21 12.17
CA LYS A 51 -5.14 18.88 11.94
C LYS A 51 -5.47 18.84 10.44
N VAL A 52 -6.04 17.73 9.97
CA VAL A 52 -6.55 17.58 8.60
C VAL A 52 -8.07 17.49 8.68
N LYS A 53 -8.80 18.38 7.99
CA LYS A 53 -10.28 18.44 8.07
C LYS A 53 -10.78 18.37 9.52
N LYS A 54 -10.17 19.15 10.43
CA LYS A 54 -10.43 19.20 11.90
C LYS A 54 -10.07 17.94 12.70
N ASN A 55 -9.51 16.89 12.10
CA ASN A 55 -9.09 15.67 12.78
C ASN A 55 -7.58 15.71 13.11
N SER A 56 -7.21 15.39 14.34
CA SER A 56 -5.80 15.28 14.81
C SER A 56 -5.26 13.85 14.75
N GLN A 57 -6.13 12.87 14.48
CA GLN A 57 -5.78 11.46 14.34
C GLN A 57 -6.35 10.91 13.04
N GLY A 58 -5.77 9.83 12.54
CA GLY A 58 -6.29 9.10 11.38
C GLY A 58 -5.83 7.65 11.39
N PHE A 59 -6.65 6.78 10.80
CA PHE A 59 -6.32 5.37 10.62
C PHE A 59 -5.56 5.18 9.31
N ILE A 60 -4.34 4.65 9.39
CA ILE A 60 -3.44 4.59 8.24
C ILE A 60 -3.39 3.16 7.69
N ILE A 61 -3.60 3.04 6.38
CA ILE A 61 -3.38 1.80 5.62
C ILE A 61 -2.45 2.11 4.45
N ILE A 62 -1.43 1.27 4.29
CA ILE A 62 -0.51 1.31 3.15
C ILE A 62 -0.89 0.17 2.21
N TYR A 63 -1.18 0.51 0.97
CA TYR A 63 -1.55 -0.43 -0.07
C TYR A 63 -0.46 -0.53 -1.12
N ASP A 64 -0.02 -1.75 -1.42
CA ASP A 64 0.74 -2.03 -2.64
C ASP A 64 -0.21 -2.61 -3.68
N PHE A 65 -0.20 -2.03 -4.87
CA PHE A 65 -1.06 -2.48 -5.96
C PHE A 65 -0.45 -2.17 -7.33
N GLU A 66 -0.90 -2.89 -8.34
CA GLU A 66 -0.57 -2.65 -9.74
C GLU A 66 -1.79 -2.05 -10.44
N LEU A 67 -1.54 -1.07 -11.30
CA LEU A 67 -2.58 -0.43 -12.10
C LEU A 67 -2.08 -0.14 -13.52
N PRO A 68 -2.95 -0.21 -14.54
CA PRO A 68 -2.70 0.39 -15.84
C PRO A 68 -2.41 1.90 -15.71
N THR A 69 -1.49 2.44 -16.51
CA THR A 69 -1.02 3.84 -16.35
C THR A 69 -2.08 4.85 -16.80
N ASP A 70 -2.85 4.49 -17.81
CA ASP A 70 -4.03 5.19 -18.31
C ASP A 70 -5.13 5.36 -17.24
N GLN A 71 -5.26 4.40 -16.32
CA GLN A 71 -6.30 4.44 -15.28
C GLN A 71 -5.89 5.18 -14.01
N ALA A 72 -4.63 5.60 -13.88
CA ALA A 72 -4.13 6.24 -12.66
C ALA A 72 -4.85 7.55 -12.33
N THR A 73 -5.20 8.35 -13.35
CA THR A 73 -5.94 9.61 -13.16
C THR A 73 -7.37 9.37 -12.69
N SER A 74 -8.07 8.43 -13.33
CA SER A 74 -9.43 8.04 -12.96
C SER A 74 -9.48 7.51 -11.53
N PHE A 75 -8.55 6.61 -11.18
CA PHE A 75 -8.39 6.08 -9.83
C PHE A 75 -8.21 7.17 -8.78
N ARG A 76 -7.28 8.10 -9.03
CA ARG A 76 -7.04 9.24 -8.14
C ARG A 76 -8.30 10.09 -7.94
N ARG A 77 -9.08 10.31 -9.01
CA ARG A 77 -10.32 11.08 -8.96
C ARG A 77 -11.36 10.41 -8.08
N THR A 78 -11.53 9.10 -8.17
CA THR A 78 -12.42 8.33 -7.29
C THR A 78 -12.01 8.44 -5.82
N LEU A 79 -10.71 8.33 -5.52
CA LEU A 79 -10.22 8.49 -4.14
C LEU A 79 -10.45 9.90 -3.58
N GLN A 80 -10.41 10.94 -4.41
CA GLN A 80 -10.73 12.31 -3.99
C GLN A 80 -12.20 12.50 -3.63
N LEU A 81 -13.10 11.77 -4.31
CA LEU A 81 -14.53 11.83 -4.08
C LEU A 81 -15.00 10.96 -2.91
N SER A 82 -14.14 10.07 -2.40
CA SER A 82 -14.48 9.21 -1.28
C SER A 82 -14.68 10.02 0.01
N GLU A 83 -15.82 9.83 0.65
CA GLU A 83 -16.17 10.47 1.92
C GLU A 83 -15.45 9.83 3.13
N ASN A 84 -14.91 8.62 2.96
CA ASN A 84 -14.24 7.86 4.01
C ASN A 84 -12.76 8.24 4.17
N ILE A 85 -12.21 9.01 3.23
CA ILE A 85 -10.78 9.34 3.17
C ILE A 85 -10.52 10.77 3.68
N LEU A 86 -9.65 10.87 4.68
CA LEU A 86 -9.14 12.16 5.16
C LEU A 86 -8.12 12.74 4.18
N LYS A 87 -7.13 11.93 3.80
CA LYS A 87 -6.03 12.30 2.90
C LYS A 87 -5.41 11.03 2.32
N PHE A 88 -4.89 11.12 1.12
CA PHE A 88 -4.16 10.02 0.49
C PHE A 88 -2.95 10.55 -0.28
N ASN A 89 -1.93 9.71 -0.43
CA ASN A 89 -0.82 9.94 -1.32
C ASN A 89 -0.55 8.65 -2.12
N ILE A 90 -0.40 8.79 -3.43
CA ILE A 90 -0.06 7.68 -4.33
C ILE A 90 1.34 7.93 -4.89
N TYR A 91 2.20 6.93 -4.79
CA TYR A 91 3.57 6.95 -5.27
C TYR A 91 3.78 5.83 -6.29
N VAL A 92 4.63 6.06 -7.29
CA VAL A 92 5.07 5.00 -8.21
C VAL A 92 6.15 4.19 -7.52
N LYS A 93 5.88 2.91 -7.27
CA LYS A 93 6.85 2.01 -6.64
C LYS A 93 7.84 1.55 -7.70
N ARG A 94 9.07 2.05 -7.63
CA ARG A 94 10.16 1.50 -8.44
C ARG A 94 10.55 0.17 -7.82
N VAL A 95 10.22 -0.93 -8.47
CA VAL A 95 10.72 -2.25 -8.09
C VAL A 95 12.25 -2.20 -8.25
N SER A 96 12.98 -2.06 -7.15
CA SER A 96 14.40 -2.38 -7.17
C SER A 96 14.49 -3.87 -7.47
N LYS A 97 15.27 -4.26 -8.49
CA LYS A 97 15.62 -5.68 -8.68
C LYS A 97 16.12 -6.19 -7.32
N PRO A 98 15.62 -7.33 -6.82
CA PRO A 98 16.17 -7.91 -5.61
C PRO A 98 17.67 -8.09 -5.86
N LYS A 99 18.52 -7.47 -5.02
CA LYS A 99 19.95 -7.83 -5.01
C LYS A 99 19.97 -9.33 -4.77
N GLY A 100 20.47 -10.08 -5.75
CA GLY A 100 20.53 -11.53 -5.69
C GLY A 100 21.12 -11.95 -4.35
N LYS A 101 20.53 -12.97 -3.72
CA LYS A 101 21.14 -13.63 -2.57
C LYS A 101 22.58 -13.95 -2.97
N ASN A 102 23.58 -13.30 -2.38
CA ASN A 102 24.95 -13.74 -2.56
C ASN A 102 24.98 -15.19 -2.09
N PRO A 103 25.36 -16.16 -2.93
CA PRO A 103 25.58 -17.51 -2.45
C PRO A 103 26.68 -17.41 -1.40
N VAL A 104 26.34 -17.76 -0.16
CA VAL A 104 27.34 -17.96 0.89
C VAL A 104 28.33 -18.98 0.32
N PRO A 105 29.64 -18.67 0.23
CA PRO A 105 30.62 -19.64 -0.25
C PRO A 105 30.48 -20.92 0.55
N ASN A 106 30.08 -22.00 -0.13
CA ASN A 106 29.97 -23.32 0.43
C ASN A 106 31.38 -23.73 0.89
N GLN A 107 31.62 -23.75 2.21
CA GLN A 107 32.83 -24.33 2.77
C GLN A 107 32.72 -25.85 2.66
N GLN A 108 33.02 -26.39 1.48
CA GLN A 108 33.45 -27.77 1.34
C GLN A 108 34.71 -27.80 0.50
N THR A 109 35.78 -28.24 1.16
CA THR A 109 37.03 -28.90 0.74
C THR A 109 38.12 -28.36 1.67
N VAL A 110 38.79 -29.19 2.46
CA VAL A 110 39.72 -30.19 1.96
C VAL A 110 39.78 -31.43 2.83
N ALA A 111 39.88 -32.56 2.15
CA ALA A 111 40.41 -33.80 2.70
C ALA A 111 41.83 -33.60 3.25
N ALA A 112 42.08 -34.19 4.42
CA ALA A 112 43.38 -34.67 4.87
C ALA A 112 43.05 -35.80 5.86
N THR A 113 43.07 -37.07 5.44
CA THR A 113 44.25 -37.92 5.59
C THR A 113 44.83 -37.84 7.01
N LYS A 114 44.32 -38.68 7.91
CA LYS A 114 45.15 -39.59 8.69
C LYS A 114 44.29 -40.71 9.28
#